data_AF-A0A165A4J9-F1
#
_entry.id   AF-A0A165A4J9-F1
#
_cell.length_a   1.000
_cell.length_b   1.000
_cell.length_c   1.000
_cell.angle_alpha   90.00
_cell.angle_beta   90.00
_cell.angle_gamma   90.00
#
_symmetry.space_group_name_H-M   'P 1'
#
loop_
_entity.id
_entity.type
_entity.pdbx_description
1 polymer ?
#
loop_
_entity_poly.entity_id
_entity_poly.type
_entity_poly.pdbx_seq_one_letter_code
_entity_poly.pdbx_strand_id
1 'polypeptide(L)'
;MLPPIDASVLEKNPQFAQFHKQLSLSILNSDGSTKQSAERKKASNTPSQEKLAAFQLYSARLRLLRCSLSEITCRVEELPEELLEVIEIISAQLNTPYFPSDWEILQEDVIYFEDHIKSIGKVVSDHLTSTALQLSKIIHCTDNVPAKSARSLISSLPQELATRRAETLEKQESLLSQRLALGQLACRILEAHKEYLETIIRFLEQSKHGNFSRGLKAQAEHLAALADIMDGKLQILESDAISQIYTPDVQSALCHYYNHLKDTITRLQQRRKTANEILGQYESAGPGMNEIASKYGQFQKEIEAARADIQRLGGQP
;
A
#
# COMPACT_ATOMS: atom_id res chain seq x y z
N MET A 1 -7.60 7.61 -32.98
CA MET A 1 -6.33 6.91 -32.68
C MET A 1 -6.63 5.55 -32.10
N LEU A 2 -5.95 4.50 -32.56
CA LEU A 2 -6.02 3.19 -31.92
C LEU A 2 -5.31 3.29 -30.56
N PRO A 3 -5.95 2.89 -29.45
CA PRO A 3 -5.32 2.95 -28.14
C PRO A 3 -4.07 2.05 -28.12
N PRO A 4 -2.94 2.52 -27.53
CA PRO A 4 -1.74 1.71 -27.42
C PRO A 4 -2.04 0.46 -26.59
N ILE A 5 -1.69 -0.69 -27.13
CA ILE A 5 -1.88 -1.99 -26.49
C ILE A 5 -0.60 -2.36 -25.77
N ASP A 6 -0.71 -2.80 -24.51
CA ASP A 6 0.44 -3.24 -23.74
C ASP A 6 1.18 -4.40 -24.43
N ALA A 7 2.51 -4.31 -24.45
CA ALA A 7 3.38 -5.32 -25.04
C ALA A 7 3.15 -6.71 -24.42
N SER A 8 2.82 -6.76 -23.13
CA SER A 8 2.50 -7.99 -22.40
C SER A 8 1.22 -8.68 -22.89
N VAL A 9 0.25 -7.94 -23.44
CA VAL A 9 -0.98 -8.49 -24.03
C VAL A 9 -0.72 -9.05 -25.43
N LEU A 10 0.17 -8.40 -26.19
CA LEU A 10 0.60 -8.88 -27.51
C LEU A 10 1.47 -10.15 -27.40
N GLU A 11 2.28 -10.27 -26.35
CA GLU A 11 3.07 -11.47 -26.07
C GLU A 11 2.20 -12.66 -25.61
N LYS A 12 1.17 -12.39 -24.80
CA LYS A 12 0.23 -13.43 -24.32
C LYS A 12 -0.71 -13.96 -25.40
N ASN A 13 -0.99 -13.19 -26.45
CA ASN A 13 -1.90 -13.58 -27.53
C ASN A 13 -1.30 -13.32 -28.93
N PRO A 14 -0.56 -14.30 -29.50
CA PRO A 14 0.13 -14.13 -30.77
C PRO A 14 -0.82 -13.98 -31.98
N GLN A 15 -2.02 -14.58 -31.93
CA GLN A 15 -3.04 -14.42 -32.97
C GLN A 15 -3.57 -13.00 -33.01
N PHE A 16 -3.86 -12.43 -31.83
CA PHE A 16 -4.27 -11.03 -31.72
C PHE A 16 -3.15 -10.07 -32.14
N ALA A 17 -1.88 -10.39 -31.84
CA ALA A 17 -0.75 -9.59 -32.30
C ALA A 17 -0.63 -9.56 -33.83
N GLN A 18 -0.85 -10.69 -34.52
CA GLN A 18 -0.88 -10.75 -35.97
C GLN A 18 -2.04 -9.94 -36.55
N PHE A 19 -3.24 -10.07 -35.98
CA PHE A 19 -4.42 -9.32 -36.39
C PHE A 19 -4.26 -7.80 -36.17
N HIS A 20 -3.72 -7.39 -35.03
CA HIS A 20 -3.44 -5.98 -34.74
C HIS A 20 -2.37 -5.40 -35.67
N LYS A 21 -1.34 -6.18 -36.01
CA LYS A 21 -0.35 -5.81 -37.04
C LYS A 21 -1.00 -5.67 -38.42
N GLN A 22 -1.87 -6.59 -38.81
CA GLN A 22 -2.62 -6.49 -40.07
C GLN A 22 -3.54 -5.26 -40.07
N LEU A 23 -4.31 -5.03 -39.02
CA LEU A 23 -5.18 -3.87 -38.91
C LEU A 23 -4.41 -2.55 -38.98
N SER A 24 -3.33 -2.40 -38.22
CA SER A 24 -2.53 -1.16 -38.19
C SER A 24 -1.71 -0.94 -39.47
N LEU A 25 -1.22 -2.01 -40.11
CA LEU A 25 -0.36 -1.89 -41.29
C LEU A 25 -1.14 -1.83 -42.61
N SER A 26 -2.15 -2.69 -42.80
CA SER A 26 -2.86 -2.79 -44.10
C SER A 26 -4.21 -2.10 -44.13
N ILE A 27 -4.95 -2.05 -43.01
CA ILE A 27 -6.37 -1.64 -43.03
C ILE A 27 -6.61 -0.25 -42.45
N LEU A 28 -5.87 0.20 -41.44
CA LEU A 28 -6.14 1.44 -40.70
C LEU A 28 -4.96 2.42 -40.74
N ASN A 29 -5.27 3.71 -40.77
CA ASN A 29 -4.36 4.82 -40.56
C ASN A 29 -4.14 5.03 -39.03
N SER A 30 -3.14 5.84 -38.65
CA SER A 30 -2.82 6.16 -37.25
C SER A 30 -3.99 6.79 -36.48
N ASP A 31 -4.85 7.53 -37.19
CA ASP A 31 -6.06 8.14 -36.67
C ASP A 31 -7.23 7.14 -36.44
N GLY A 32 -7.14 5.92 -36.97
CA GLY A 32 -8.18 4.89 -36.92
C GLY A 32 -9.11 4.88 -38.15
N SER A 33 -8.84 5.69 -39.16
CA SER A 33 -9.58 5.66 -40.43
C SER A 33 -9.10 4.52 -41.33
N THR A 34 -9.96 3.98 -42.21
CA THR A 34 -9.56 2.89 -43.12
C THR A 34 -8.63 3.41 -44.23
N LYS A 35 -7.47 2.77 -44.40
CA LYS A 35 -6.58 2.94 -45.56
C LYS A 35 -7.34 2.64 -46.83
N GLN A 36 -7.57 3.66 -47.66
CA GLN A 36 -8.19 3.47 -48.97
C GLN A 36 -7.28 2.60 -49.86
N SER A 37 -7.80 1.46 -50.33
CA SER A 37 -7.10 0.62 -51.31
C SER A 37 -6.80 1.44 -52.58
N ALA A 38 -5.71 1.12 -53.29
CA ALA A 38 -5.37 1.80 -54.55
C ALA A 38 -6.51 1.74 -55.58
N GLU A 39 -7.33 0.69 -55.54
CA GLU A 39 -8.55 0.54 -56.34
C GLU A 39 -9.68 1.48 -55.89
N ARG A 40 -9.89 1.66 -54.57
CA ARG A 40 -10.82 2.67 -54.05
C ARG A 40 -10.33 4.09 -54.30
N LYS A 41 -9.03 4.36 -54.32
CA LYS A 41 -8.47 5.67 -54.75
C LYS A 41 -8.68 5.93 -56.25
N LYS A 42 -8.54 4.91 -57.10
CA LYS A 42 -8.86 5.01 -58.54
C LYS A 42 -10.37 5.15 -58.78
N ALA A 43 -11.21 4.50 -57.98
CA ALA A 43 -12.67 4.71 -57.97
C ALA A 43 -13.10 6.02 -57.26
N SER A 44 -12.25 6.58 -56.39
CA SER A 44 -12.42 7.89 -55.74
C SER A 44 -12.33 9.00 -56.79
N ASN A 45 -11.38 8.93 -57.72
CA ASN A 45 -11.24 9.87 -58.84
C ASN A 45 -12.33 9.74 -59.93
N THR A 46 -13.49 9.18 -59.60
CA THR A 46 -14.62 9.05 -60.54
C THR A 46 -15.44 10.34 -60.58
N PRO A 47 -16.18 10.58 -61.68
CA PRO A 47 -17.14 11.69 -61.80
C PRO A 47 -18.19 11.75 -60.68
N SER A 48 -18.32 10.68 -59.86
CA SER A 48 -19.19 10.66 -58.69
C SER A 48 -18.69 11.55 -57.55
N GLN A 49 -17.38 11.65 -57.29
CA GLN A 49 -16.85 12.53 -56.25
C GLN A 49 -16.87 13.99 -56.67
N GLU A 50 -16.61 14.29 -57.93
CA GLU A 50 -16.78 15.64 -58.47
C GLU A 50 -18.24 16.10 -58.35
N LYS A 51 -19.20 15.21 -58.65
CA LYS A 51 -20.63 15.45 -58.41
C LYS A 51 -20.94 15.63 -56.92
N LEU A 52 -20.40 14.79 -56.04
CA LEU A 52 -20.61 14.94 -54.58
C LEU A 52 -20.02 16.25 -54.06
N ALA A 53 -18.81 16.61 -54.48
CA ALA A 53 -18.19 17.89 -54.13
C ALA A 53 -19.04 19.06 -54.65
N ALA A 54 -19.55 18.97 -55.88
CA ALA A 54 -20.47 19.97 -56.43
C ALA A 54 -21.77 20.06 -55.64
N PHE A 55 -22.38 18.94 -55.23
CA PHE A 55 -23.57 18.91 -54.39
C PHE A 55 -23.32 19.45 -52.98
N GLN A 56 -22.17 19.14 -52.38
CA GLN A 56 -21.76 19.66 -51.07
C GLN A 56 -21.51 21.17 -51.13
N LEU A 57 -20.86 21.63 -52.20
CA LEU A 57 -20.64 23.05 -52.43
C LEU A 57 -21.98 23.77 -52.65
N TYR A 58 -22.86 23.19 -53.44
CA TYR A 58 -24.21 23.69 -53.66
C TYR A 58 -25.02 23.76 -52.36
N SER A 59 -25.05 22.68 -51.57
CA SER A 59 -25.77 22.67 -50.29
C SER A 59 -25.15 23.62 -49.27
N ALA A 60 -23.82 23.75 -49.24
CA ALA A 60 -23.14 24.73 -48.40
C ALA A 60 -23.48 26.18 -48.81
N ARG A 61 -23.51 26.48 -50.11
CA ARG A 61 -23.96 27.79 -50.63
C ARG A 61 -25.38 28.11 -50.22
N LEU A 62 -26.31 27.17 -50.42
CA LEU A 62 -27.71 27.34 -50.03
C LEU A 62 -27.84 27.54 -48.51
N ARG A 63 -27.09 26.78 -47.72
CA ARG A 63 -27.10 26.91 -46.26
C ARG A 63 -26.56 28.27 -45.82
N LEU A 64 -25.46 28.74 -46.41
CA LEU A 64 -24.92 30.06 -46.14
C LEU A 64 -25.93 31.16 -46.47
N LEU A 65 -26.59 31.07 -47.64
CA LEU A 65 -27.61 32.03 -48.04
C LEU A 65 -28.80 32.02 -47.06
N ARG A 66 -29.30 30.85 -46.68
CA ARG A 66 -30.38 30.72 -45.69
C ARG A 66 -29.99 31.32 -44.33
N CYS A 67 -28.81 30.98 -43.83
CA CYS A 67 -28.30 31.54 -42.58
C CYS A 67 -28.12 33.06 -42.67
N SER A 68 -27.58 33.59 -43.77
CA SER A 68 -27.45 35.03 -43.95
C SER A 68 -28.80 35.74 -43.99
N LEU A 69 -29.82 35.16 -44.63
CA LEU A 69 -31.18 35.74 -44.66
C LEU A 69 -31.79 35.80 -43.25
N SER A 70 -31.66 34.73 -42.45
CA SER A 70 -32.13 34.73 -41.06
C SER A 70 -31.31 35.61 -40.11
N GLU A 71 -30.05 35.91 -40.43
CA GLU A 71 -29.21 36.78 -39.59
C GLU A 71 -29.46 38.26 -39.86
N ILE A 72 -29.85 38.60 -41.09
CA ILE A 72 -30.14 39.98 -41.52
C ILE A 72 -31.42 40.49 -40.85
N THR A 73 -32.44 39.65 -40.70
CA THR A 73 -33.70 39.98 -40.01
C THR A 73 -33.47 40.39 -38.55
N CYS A 74 -32.43 39.84 -37.91
CA CYS A 74 -32.10 40.15 -36.51
C CYS A 74 -31.12 41.33 -36.33
N ARG A 75 -30.47 41.84 -37.39
CA ARG A 75 -29.26 42.69 -37.26
C ARG A 75 -29.23 43.95 -38.11
N VAL A 76 -30.09 44.11 -39.12
CA VAL A 76 -29.97 45.19 -40.11
C VAL A 76 -31.17 46.14 -40.07
N GLU A 77 -30.92 47.41 -39.71
CA GLU A 77 -31.91 48.51 -39.69
C GLU A 77 -32.10 49.19 -41.07
N GLU A 78 -31.40 48.72 -42.12
CA GLU A 78 -31.36 49.38 -43.44
C GLU A 78 -32.55 49.02 -44.35
N LEU A 79 -33.37 48.02 -43.99
CA LEU A 79 -34.53 47.58 -44.76
C LEU A 79 -35.84 47.99 -44.09
N PRO A 80 -36.91 48.27 -44.87
CA PRO A 80 -38.25 48.50 -44.33
C PRO A 80 -38.73 47.33 -43.47
N GLU A 81 -39.44 47.64 -42.38
CA GLU A 81 -39.95 46.66 -41.40
C GLU A 81 -40.84 45.59 -42.05
N GLU A 82 -41.71 46.00 -42.99
CA GLU A 82 -42.56 45.11 -43.80
C GLU A 82 -41.75 44.07 -44.61
N LEU A 83 -40.57 44.46 -45.07
CA LEU A 83 -39.70 43.62 -45.88
C LEU A 83 -38.87 42.68 -45.00
N LEU A 84 -38.56 43.08 -43.76
CA LEU A 84 -37.93 42.21 -42.76
C LEU A 84 -38.88 41.10 -42.31
N GLU A 85 -40.16 41.41 -42.09
CA GLU A 85 -41.20 40.41 -41.76
C GLU A 85 -41.35 39.38 -42.88
N VAL A 86 -41.42 39.83 -44.14
CA VAL A 86 -41.48 38.94 -45.32
C VAL A 86 -40.23 38.05 -45.44
N ILE A 87 -39.03 38.60 -45.19
CA ILE A 87 -37.79 37.81 -45.18
C ILE A 87 -37.82 36.78 -44.04
N GLU A 88 -38.32 37.13 -42.86
CA GLU A 88 -38.40 36.22 -41.71
C GLU A 88 -39.33 35.04 -42.02
N ILE A 89 -40.53 35.32 -42.54
CA ILE A 89 -41.51 34.32 -42.96
C ILE A 89 -40.93 33.39 -44.02
N ILE A 90 -40.31 33.95 -45.08
CA ILE A 90 -39.69 33.15 -46.16
C ILE A 90 -38.49 32.35 -45.64
N SER A 91 -37.69 32.90 -44.74
CA SER A 91 -36.54 32.19 -44.15
C SER A 91 -36.97 31.01 -43.26
N ALA A 92 -38.06 31.17 -42.50
CA ALA A 92 -38.68 30.11 -41.71
C ALA A 92 -39.22 29.00 -42.62
N GLN A 93 -39.89 29.36 -43.72
CA GLN A 93 -40.37 28.40 -44.71
C GLN A 93 -39.23 27.63 -45.40
N LEU A 94 -38.11 28.28 -45.69
CA LEU A 94 -36.93 27.63 -46.27
C LEU A 94 -36.23 26.64 -45.30
N ASN A 95 -36.49 26.75 -44.00
CA ASN A 95 -35.91 25.91 -42.95
C ASN A 95 -36.85 24.79 -42.47
N THR A 96 -38.15 24.88 -42.76
CA THR A 96 -39.20 23.97 -42.25
C THR A 96 -39.67 22.98 -43.34
N PRO A 97 -40.00 21.72 -43.02
CA PRO A 97 -40.52 20.77 -44.00
C PRO A 97 -41.88 21.21 -44.57
N TYR A 98 -42.03 21.02 -45.88
CA TYR A 98 -43.04 21.57 -46.78
C TYR A 98 -44.50 21.18 -46.43
N PHE A 99 -45.39 22.16 -46.31
CA PHE A 99 -46.85 21.96 -46.36
C PHE A 99 -47.44 22.62 -47.62
N PRO A 100 -48.11 21.87 -48.52
CA PRO A 100 -48.59 22.41 -49.79
C PRO A 100 -49.65 23.52 -49.66
N SER A 101 -50.36 23.58 -48.53
CA SER A 101 -51.43 24.55 -48.27
C SER A 101 -50.94 25.95 -47.94
N ASP A 102 -49.70 26.09 -47.48
CA ASP A 102 -49.14 27.39 -47.09
C ASP A 102 -48.72 28.22 -48.31
N TRP A 103 -48.51 27.57 -49.46
CA TRP A 103 -48.06 28.23 -50.69
C TRP A 103 -49.06 29.21 -51.27
N GLU A 104 -50.37 28.90 -51.18
CA GLU A 104 -51.42 29.81 -51.66
C GLU A 104 -51.50 31.10 -50.84
N ILE A 105 -51.16 31.03 -49.54
CA ILE A 105 -51.18 32.17 -48.63
C ILE A 105 -49.91 33.01 -48.78
N LEU A 106 -48.77 32.35 -48.98
CA LEU A 106 -47.45 32.99 -49.09
C LEU A 106 -47.16 33.55 -50.49
N GLN A 107 -48.04 33.35 -51.46
CA GLN A 107 -47.77 33.71 -52.86
C GLN A 107 -47.56 35.22 -53.03
N GLU A 108 -48.28 36.05 -52.27
CA GLU A 108 -48.12 37.52 -52.28
C GLU A 108 -46.78 37.94 -51.66
N ASP A 109 -46.39 37.31 -50.55
CA ASP A 109 -45.10 37.54 -49.87
C ASP A 109 -43.91 37.13 -50.75
N VAL A 110 -44.05 36.03 -51.51
CA VAL A 110 -43.02 35.56 -52.45
C VAL A 110 -42.85 36.54 -53.62
N ILE A 111 -43.95 37.07 -54.17
CA ILE A 111 -43.89 38.07 -55.25
C ILE A 111 -43.23 39.36 -54.73
N TYR A 112 -43.62 39.83 -53.55
CA TYR A 112 -43.02 41.01 -52.92
C TYR A 112 -41.52 40.84 -52.65
N PHE A 113 -41.10 39.64 -52.22
CA PHE A 113 -39.69 39.28 -52.05
C PHE A 113 -38.92 39.24 -53.38
N GLU A 114 -39.52 38.70 -54.45
CA GLU A 114 -38.93 38.66 -55.79
C GLU A 114 -38.72 40.07 -56.36
N ASP A 115 -39.68 40.97 -56.16
CA ASP A 115 -39.58 42.38 -56.60
C ASP A 115 -38.43 43.12 -55.90
N HIS A 116 -38.15 42.80 -54.64
CA HIS A 116 -37.10 43.43 -53.83
C HIS A 116 -35.78 42.64 -53.77
N ILE A 117 -35.65 41.56 -54.54
CA ILE A 117 -34.51 40.64 -54.49
C ILE A 117 -33.15 41.32 -54.70
N LYS A 118 -33.12 42.41 -55.49
CA LYS A 118 -31.90 43.19 -55.75
C LYS A 118 -31.43 43.97 -54.52
N SER A 119 -32.36 44.46 -53.70
CA SER A 119 -32.03 45.17 -52.45
C SER A 119 -31.54 44.18 -51.41
N ILE A 120 -32.30 43.08 -51.23
CA ILE A 120 -31.96 41.98 -50.32
C ILE A 120 -30.59 41.40 -50.68
N GLY A 121 -30.32 41.17 -51.97
CA GLY A 121 -29.05 40.65 -52.45
C GLY A 121 -27.84 41.56 -52.15
N LYS A 122 -28.03 42.89 -52.15
CA LYS A 122 -26.96 43.83 -51.76
C LYS A 122 -26.65 43.70 -50.27
N VAL A 123 -27.67 43.75 -49.42
CA VAL A 123 -27.51 43.64 -47.96
C VAL A 123 -26.91 42.28 -47.57
N VAL A 124 -27.35 41.19 -48.19
CA VAL A 124 -26.76 39.85 -47.98
C VAL A 124 -25.29 39.82 -48.39
N SER A 125 -24.94 40.42 -49.53
CA SER A 125 -23.55 40.51 -49.98
C SER A 125 -22.68 41.35 -49.03
N ASP A 126 -23.19 42.47 -48.53
CA ASP A 126 -22.47 43.34 -47.60
C ASP A 126 -22.28 42.65 -46.23
N HIS A 127 -23.29 41.91 -45.75
CA HIS A 127 -23.15 41.06 -44.55
C HIS A 127 -22.13 39.93 -44.75
N LEU A 128 -22.17 39.23 -45.88
CA LEU A 128 -21.23 38.14 -46.17
C LEU A 128 -19.78 38.64 -46.33
N THR A 129 -19.59 39.83 -46.89
CA THR A 129 -18.25 40.43 -46.98
C THR A 129 -17.77 40.95 -45.62
N SER A 130 -18.65 41.52 -44.80
CA SER A 130 -18.35 41.95 -43.43
C SER A 130 -17.96 40.77 -42.53
N THR A 131 -18.72 39.66 -42.58
CA THR A 131 -18.41 38.44 -41.82
C THR A 131 -17.11 37.78 -42.29
N ALA A 132 -16.87 37.71 -43.61
CA ALA A 132 -15.59 37.23 -44.15
C ALA A 132 -14.40 38.10 -43.69
N LEU A 133 -14.59 39.42 -43.62
CA LEU A 133 -13.62 40.35 -43.05
C LEU A 133 -13.35 40.09 -41.57
N GLN A 134 -14.40 39.93 -40.76
CA GLN A 134 -14.26 39.61 -39.34
C GLN A 134 -13.52 38.29 -39.13
N LEU A 135 -13.82 37.25 -39.91
CA LEU A 135 -13.09 35.98 -39.86
C LEU A 135 -11.62 36.15 -40.23
N SER A 136 -11.30 36.96 -41.24
CA SER A 136 -9.91 37.28 -41.58
C SER A 136 -9.20 38.02 -40.43
N LYS A 137 -9.88 38.92 -39.71
CA LYS A 137 -9.32 39.59 -38.53
C LYS A 137 -9.02 38.61 -37.40
N ILE A 138 -9.90 37.63 -37.17
CA ILE A 138 -9.69 36.59 -36.14
C ILE A 138 -8.49 35.70 -36.48
N ILE A 139 -8.29 35.37 -37.76
CA ILE A 139 -7.15 34.54 -38.19
C ILE A 139 -5.82 35.30 -38.10
N HIS A 140 -5.82 36.58 -38.48
CA HIS A 140 -4.60 37.38 -38.56
C HIS A 140 -4.30 38.21 -37.29
N CYS A 141 -5.24 38.31 -36.33
CA CYS A 141 -5.13 39.17 -35.15
C CYS A 141 -4.58 40.58 -35.49
N THR A 142 -5.08 41.18 -36.58
CA THR A 142 -4.63 42.52 -37.01
C THR A 142 -5.76 43.52 -36.86
N ASP A 143 -5.49 44.59 -36.12
CA ASP A 143 -6.49 45.63 -35.82
C ASP A 143 -6.80 46.53 -37.04
N ASN A 144 -5.89 46.60 -38.02
CA ASN A 144 -6.01 47.50 -39.17
C ASN A 144 -5.63 46.84 -40.50
N VAL A 145 -6.64 46.29 -41.19
CA VAL A 145 -6.49 45.75 -42.55
C VAL A 145 -7.09 46.74 -43.56
N PRO A 146 -6.31 47.27 -44.52
CA PRO A 146 -6.85 48.13 -45.56
C PRO A 146 -7.78 47.36 -46.52
N ALA A 147 -8.81 48.03 -47.06
CA ALA A 147 -9.85 47.42 -47.91
C ALA A 147 -9.34 46.73 -49.19
N LYS A 148 -8.11 47.04 -49.65
CA LYS A 148 -7.48 46.36 -50.80
C LYS A 148 -6.85 45.03 -50.42
N SER A 149 -6.32 44.89 -49.21
CA SER A 149 -5.82 43.61 -48.69
C SER A 149 -6.95 42.71 -48.19
N ALA A 150 -8.10 43.29 -47.82
CA ALA A 150 -9.30 42.53 -47.43
C ALA A 150 -9.67 41.44 -48.46
N ARG A 151 -9.71 41.78 -49.76
CA ARG A 151 -10.08 40.81 -50.80
C ARG A 151 -9.04 39.71 -50.99
N SER A 152 -7.74 40.06 -50.94
CA SER A 152 -6.69 39.05 -51.03
C SER A 152 -6.67 38.14 -49.80
N LEU A 153 -6.94 38.68 -48.61
CA LEU A 153 -7.02 37.91 -47.37
C LEU A 153 -8.25 36.97 -47.35
N ILE A 154 -9.40 37.43 -47.85
CA ILE A 154 -10.58 36.56 -48.03
C ILE A 154 -10.27 35.40 -48.99
N SER A 155 -9.45 35.65 -50.03
CA SER A 155 -9.07 34.59 -50.97
C SER A 155 -8.03 33.60 -50.43
N SER A 156 -7.16 34.02 -49.49
CA SER A 156 -6.17 33.12 -48.85
C SER A 156 -6.76 32.33 -47.67
N LEU A 157 -7.88 32.78 -47.11
CA LEU A 157 -8.54 32.20 -45.95
C LEU A 157 -8.76 30.66 -46.03
N PRO A 158 -9.19 30.07 -47.16
CA PRO A 158 -9.35 28.62 -47.25
C PRO A 158 -8.02 27.85 -47.12
N GLN A 159 -6.94 28.38 -47.70
CA GLN A 159 -5.62 27.74 -47.65
C GLN A 159 -5.04 27.83 -46.24
N GLU A 160 -5.14 28.99 -45.60
CA GLU A 160 -4.67 29.19 -44.23
C GLU A 160 -5.47 28.35 -43.24
N LEU A 161 -6.79 28.29 -43.39
CA LEU A 161 -7.64 27.45 -42.56
C LEU A 161 -7.32 25.96 -42.72
N ALA A 162 -6.99 25.50 -43.93
CA ALA A 162 -6.50 24.14 -44.15
C ALA A 162 -5.15 23.91 -43.43
N THR A 163 -4.21 24.86 -43.52
CA THR A 163 -2.91 24.76 -42.85
C THR A 163 -3.05 24.73 -41.32
N ARG A 164 -3.86 25.63 -40.75
CA ARG A 164 -4.14 25.69 -39.30
C ARG A 164 -4.83 24.44 -38.80
N ARG A 165 -5.77 23.87 -39.58
CA ARG A 165 -6.39 22.58 -39.26
C ARG A 165 -5.35 21.46 -39.22
N ALA A 166 -4.46 21.39 -40.21
CA ALA A 166 -3.37 20.42 -40.22
C ALA A 166 -2.44 20.59 -39.02
N GLU A 167 -1.99 21.80 -38.72
CA GLU A 167 -1.16 22.11 -37.55
C GLU A 167 -1.85 21.74 -36.22
N THR A 168 -3.16 21.96 -36.12
CA THR A 168 -3.92 21.64 -34.91
C THR A 168 -4.02 20.13 -34.71
N LEU A 169 -4.28 19.38 -35.78
CA LEU A 169 -4.30 17.91 -35.75
C LEU A 169 -2.91 17.36 -35.39
N GLU A 170 -1.85 17.87 -35.99
CA GLU A 170 -0.47 17.46 -35.68
C GLU A 170 -0.12 17.74 -34.21
N LYS A 171 -0.45 18.94 -33.70
CA LYS A 171 -0.25 19.27 -32.28
C LYS A 171 -1.06 18.36 -31.35
N GLN A 172 -2.30 18.04 -31.71
CA GLN A 172 -3.12 17.10 -30.94
C GLN A 172 -2.47 15.71 -30.89
N GLU A 173 -1.95 15.21 -32.01
CA GLU A 173 -1.23 13.94 -32.06
C GLU A 173 0.05 13.98 -31.21
N SER A 174 0.81 15.08 -31.28
CA SER A 174 2.02 15.26 -30.46
C SER A 174 1.72 15.33 -28.96
N LEU A 175 0.60 15.92 -28.56
CA LEU A 175 0.18 16.00 -27.17
C LEU A 175 -0.26 14.64 -26.64
N LEU A 176 -0.95 13.85 -27.45
CA LEU A 176 -1.31 12.48 -27.10
C LEU A 176 -0.07 11.60 -26.93
N SER A 177 0.92 11.71 -27.83
CA SER A 177 2.17 10.93 -27.73
C SER A 177 2.99 11.32 -26.49
N GLN A 178 3.07 12.61 -26.15
CA GLN A 178 3.72 13.07 -24.92
C GLN A 178 3.02 12.57 -23.66
N ARG A 179 1.67 12.58 -23.63
CA ARG A 179 0.90 12.05 -22.50
C ARG A 179 1.17 10.56 -22.28
N LEU A 180 1.28 9.78 -23.36
CA LEU A 180 1.62 8.36 -23.27
C LEU A 180 3.05 8.15 -22.74
N ALA A 181 4.02 8.94 -23.23
CA ALA A 181 5.39 8.87 -22.76
C ALA A 181 5.50 9.20 -21.26
N LEU A 182 4.77 10.22 -20.79
CA LEU A 182 4.69 10.54 -19.35
C LEU A 182 4.08 9.40 -18.53
N GLY A 183 3.01 8.76 -19.01
CA GLY A 183 2.42 7.60 -18.36
C GLY A 183 3.42 6.44 -18.22
N GLN A 184 4.17 6.14 -19.28
CA GLN A 184 5.20 5.09 -19.26
C GLN A 184 6.34 5.41 -18.28
N LEU A 185 6.79 6.68 -18.22
CA LEU A 185 7.80 7.10 -17.26
C LEU A 185 7.30 6.98 -15.81
N ALA A 186 6.04 7.35 -15.55
CA ALA A 186 5.44 7.19 -14.23
C ALA A 186 5.40 5.71 -13.80
N CYS A 187 5.02 4.80 -14.70
CA CYS A 187 5.06 3.36 -14.43
C CYS A 187 6.49 2.88 -14.10
N ARG A 188 7.50 3.29 -14.87
CA ARG A 188 8.90 2.92 -14.61
C ARG A 188 9.40 3.44 -13.26
N ILE A 189 9.00 4.65 -12.87
CA ILE A 189 9.34 5.23 -11.57
C ILE A 189 8.70 4.41 -10.44
N LEU A 190 7.43 4.03 -10.59
CA LEU A 190 6.74 3.18 -9.61
C LEU A 190 7.39 1.78 -9.50
N GLU A 191 7.78 1.18 -10.63
CA GLU A 191 8.52 -0.09 -10.65
C GLU A 191 9.88 0.03 -9.92
N ALA A 192 10.66 1.07 -10.22
CA ALA A 192 11.92 1.33 -9.54
C ALA A 192 11.74 1.56 -8.02
N HIS A 193 10.69 2.29 -7.63
CA HIS A 193 10.36 2.47 -6.21
C HIS A 193 9.98 1.15 -5.53
N LYS A 194 9.24 0.29 -6.21
CA LYS A 194 8.91 -1.04 -5.69
C LYS A 194 10.18 -1.87 -5.47
N GLU A 195 11.08 -1.93 -6.46
CA GLU A 195 12.36 -2.65 -6.34
C GLU A 195 13.21 -2.08 -5.19
N TYR A 196 13.26 -0.76 -5.05
CA TYR A 196 13.96 -0.10 -3.95
C TYR A 196 13.38 -0.46 -2.58
N LEU A 197 12.05 -0.45 -2.43
CA LEU A 197 11.41 -0.87 -1.18
C LEU A 197 11.65 -2.36 -0.88
N GLU A 198 11.58 -3.23 -1.88
CA GLU A 198 11.87 -4.66 -1.71
C GLU A 198 13.31 -4.90 -1.25
N THR A 199 14.28 -4.19 -1.82
CA THR A 199 15.69 -4.30 -1.40
C THR A 199 15.92 -3.78 0.01
N ILE A 200 15.27 -2.68 0.41
CA ILE A 200 15.32 -2.20 1.80
C ILE A 200 14.69 -3.21 2.76
N ILE A 201 13.52 -3.75 2.44
CA ILE A 201 12.85 -4.74 3.29
C ILE A 201 13.74 -5.96 3.48
N ARG A 202 14.31 -6.51 2.39
CA ARG A 202 15.28 -7.62 2.47
C ARG A 202 16.49 -7.26 3.32
N PHE A 203 17.03 -6.05 3.18
CA PHE A 203 18.16 -5.60 4.00
C PHE A 203 17.79 -5.50 5.49
N LEU A 204 16.59 -5.01 5.82
CA LEU A 204 16.10 -4.97 7.20
C LEU A 204 15.88 -6.37 7.77
N GLU A 205 15.27 -7.26 7.00
CA GLU A 205 15.11 -8.68 7.36
C GLU A 205 16.46 -9.34 7.64
N GLN A 206 17.45 -9.15 6.77
CA GLN A 206 18.77 -9.76 6.94
C GLN A 206 19.56 -9.14 8.10
N SER A 207 19.59 -7.80 8.20
CA SER A 207 20.43 -7.11 9.18
C SER A 207 19.84 -7.08 10.58
N LYS A 208 18.56 -6.72 10.71
CA LYS A 208 17.88 -6.53 12.01
C LYS A 208 17.27 -7.83 12.50
N HIS A 209 16.58 -8.57 11.64
CA HIS A 209 15.85 -9.77 12.06
C HIS A 209 16.70 -11.05 11.94
N GLY A 210 17.63 -11.12 10.99
CA GLY A 210 18.48 -12.28 10.74
C GLY A 210 19.75 -12.29 11.58
N ASN A 211 20.71 -11.45 11.22
CA ASN A 211 22.08 -11.51 11.77
C ASN A 211 22.16 -11.14 13.24
N PHE A 212 21.49 -10.06 13.66
CA PHE A 212 21.51 -9.63 15.06
C PHE A 212 20.82 -10.66 15.98
N SER A 213 19.66 -11.17 15.58
CA SER A 213 18.95 -12.21 16.33
C SER A 213 19.77 -13.51 16.43
N ARG A 214 20.40 -13.95 15.33
CA ARG A 214 21.28 -15.13 15.33
C ARG A 214 22.52 -14.92 16.21
N GLY A 215 23.13 -13.74 16.16
CA GLY A 215 24.28 -13.40 17.01
C GLY A 215 23.92 -13.39 18.50
N LEU A 216 22.79 -12.78 18.86
CA LEU A 216 22.29 -12.75 20.24
C LEU A 216 21.93 -14.15 20.74
N LYS A 217 21.32 -14.99 19.89
CA LYS A 217 21.04 -16.39 20.20
C LYS A 217 22.32 -17.18 20.46
N ALA A 218 23.32 -17.08 19.58
CA ALA A 218 24.61 -17.75 19.76
C ALA A 218 25.34 -17.28 21.04
N GLN A 219 25.24 -15.99 21.37
CA GLN A 219 25.79 -15.45 22.62
C GLN A 219 25.05 -16.00 23.85
N ALA A 220 23.72 -16.10 23.81
CA ALA A 220 22.92 -16.69 24.88
C ALA A 220 23.25 -18.18 25.08
N GLU A 221 23.37 -18.95 24.00
CA GLU A 221 23.78 -20.35 24.03
C GLU A 221 25.19 -20.52 24.61
N HIS A 222 26.13 -19.65 24.24
CA HIS A 222 27.48 -19.65 24.81
C HIS A 222 27.47 -19.36 26.31
N LEU A 223 26.70 -18.36 26.76
CA LEU A 223 26.59 -18.04 28.19
C LEU A 223 25.91 -19.16 28.99
N ALA A 224 24.90 -19.83 28.41
CA ALA A 224 24.27 -20.99 29.03
C ALA A 224 25.27 -22.16 29.18
N ALA A 225 26.02 -22.48 28.12
CA ALA A 225 27.06 -23.51 28.18
C ALA A 225 28.15 -23.14 29.20
N LEU A 226 28.52 -21.86 29.32
CA LEU A 226 29.46 -21.41 30.35
C LEU A 226 28.90 -21.59 31.76
N ALA A 227 27.61 -21.33 31.98
CA ALA A 227 26.97 -21.58 33.27
C ALA A 227 27.02 -23.07 33.63
N ASP A 228 26.66 -23.96 32.69
CA ASP A 228 26.75 -25.41 32.89
C ASP A 228 28.18 -25.87 33.20
N ILE A 229 29.18 -25.30 32.52
CA ILE A 229 30.60 -25.57 32.79
C ILE A 229 30.99 -25.06 34.18
N MET A 230 30.53 -23.88 34.59
CA MET A 230 30.80 -23.34 35.91
C MET A 230 30.16 -24.20 37.00
N ASP A 231 28.92 -24.63 36.82
CA ASP A 231 28.23 -25.55 37.73
C ASP A 231 28.96 -26.88 37.84
N GLY A 232 29.42 -27.44 36.70
CA GLY A 232 30.26 -28.65 36.69
C GLY A 232 31.58 -28.45 37.44
N LYS A 233 32.24 -27.29 37.28
CA LYS A 233 33.46 -26.96 38.04
C LYS A 233 33.18 -26.80 39.54
N LEU A 234 32.06 -26.19 39.91
CA LEU A 234 31.67 -26.04 41.30
C LEU A 234 31.43 -27.40 41.96
N GLN A 235 30.76 -28.33 41.27
CA GLN A 235 30.57 -29.70 41.76
C GLN A 235 31.91 -30.44 41.99
N ILE A 236 32.87 -30.27 41.07
CA ILE A 236 34.21 -30.86 41.24
C ILE A 236 34.90 -30.24 42.46
N LEU A 237 34.92 -28.91 42.59
CA LEU A 237 35.54 -28.23 43.73
C LEU A 237 34.87 -28.58 45.07
N GLU A 238 33.54 -28.75 45.07
CA GLU A 238 32.80 -29.24 46.23
C GLU A 238 33.27 -30.65 46.60
N SER A 239 33.35 -31.56 45.63
CA SER A 239 33.81 -32.93 45.87
C SER A 239 35.26 -32.97 46.38
N ASP A 240 36.13 -32.12 45.85
CA ASP A 240 37.51 -31.98 46.29
C ASP A 240 37.57 -31.45 47.73
N ALA A 241 36.80 -30.41 48.05
CA ALA A 241 36.74 -29.84 49.40
C ALA A 241 36.20 -30.86 50.42
N ILE A 242 35.14 -31.61 50.06
CA ILE A 242 34.61 -32.71 50.89
C ILE A 242 35.69 -33.77 51.09
N SER A 243 36.43 -34.15 50.05
CA SER A 243 37.51 -35.14 50.16
C SER A 243 38.65 -34.68 51.08
N GLN A 244 38.96 -33.38 51.10
CA GLN A 244 39.97 -32.80 51.99
C GLN A 244 39.51 -32.76 53.45
N ILE A 245 38.24 -32.44 53.70
CA ILE A 245 37.68 -32.39 55.07
C ILE A 245 37.47 -33.81 55.62
N TYR A 246 36.96 -34.72 54.80
CA TYR A 246 36.67 -36.11 55.17
C TYR A 246 37.73 -37.06 54.64
N THR A 247 38.95 -36.95 55.16
CA THR A 247 40.02 -37.91 54.88
C THR A 247 39.63 -39.33 55.36
N PRO A 248 40.17 -40.40 54.75
CA PRO A 248 39.86 -41.77 55.17
C PRO A 248 40.20 -42.02 56.65
N ASP A 249 41.20 -41.32 57.18
CA ASP A 249 41.57 -41.37 58.59
C ASP A 249 40.51 -40.70 59.48
N VAL A 250 39.95 -39.56 59.05
CA VAL A 250 38.83 -38.91 59.76
C VAL A 250 37.56 -39.76 59.67
N GLN A 251 37.27 -40.34 58.50
CA GLN A 251 36.11 -41.24 58.33
C GLN A 251 36.25 -42.49 59.21
N SER A 252 37.43 -43.12 59.25
CA SER A 252 37.68 -44.27 60.12
C SER A 252 37.64 -43.89 61.60
N ALA A 253 38.20 -42.75 62.00
CA ALA A 253 38.10 -42.23 63.36
C ALA A 253 36.65 -41.94 63.77
N LEU A 254 35.83 -41.36 62.88
CA LEU A 254 34.39 -41.16 63.10
C LEU A 254 33.65 -42.48 63.21
N CYS A 255 33.96 -43.47 62.37
CA CYS A 255 33.42 -44.83 62.48
C CYS A 255 33.80 -45.51 63.80
N HIS A 256 35.05 -45.38 64.23
CA HIS A 256 35.52 -45.90 65.52
C HIS A 256 34.82 -45.21 66.68
N TYR A 257 34.67 -43.88 66.62
CA TYR A 257 33.95 -43.11 67.63
C TYR A 257 32.46 -43.49 67.68
N TYR A 258 31.83 -43.69 66.53
CA TYR A 258 30.45 -44.17 66.44
C TYR A 258 30.29 -45.56 67.06
N ASN A 259 31.17 -46.51 66.72
CA ASN A 259 31.15 -47.85 67.29
C ASN A 259 31.41 -47.83 68.80
N HIS A 260 32.37 -47.01 69.25
CA HIS A 260 32.62 -46.80 70.67
C HIS A 260 31.39 -46.21 71.38
N LEU A 261 30.74 -45.19 70.82
CA LEU A 261 29.50 -44.64 71.37
C LEU A 261 28.41 -45.71 71.44
N LYS A 262 28.24 -46.52 70.40
CA LYS A 262 27.30 -47.64 70.39
C LYS A 262 27.60 -48.64 71.50
N ASP A 263 28.86 -49.02 71.67
CA ASP A 263 29.31 -49.93 72.74
C ASP A 263 29.13 -49.32 74.14
N THR A 264 29.39 -48.02 74.31
CA THR A 264 29.15 -47.35 75.59
C THR A 264 27.66 -47.30 75.91
N ILE A 265 26.78 -47.07 74.94
CA ILE A 265 25.34 -47.11 75.12
C ILE A 265 24.90 -48.52 75.53
N THR A 266 25.37 -49.57 74.85
CA THR A 266 24.99 -50.95 75.20
C THR A 266 25.51 -51.34 76.59
N ARG A 267 26.74 -50.95 76.95
CA ARG A 267 27.31 -51.14 78.29
C ARG A 267 26.53 -50.38 79.37
N LEU A 268 26.16 -49.13 79.12
CA LEU A 268 25.35 -48.34 80.06
C LEU A 268 23.94 -48.94 80.22
N GLN A 269 23.35 -49.44 79.15
CA GLN A 269 22.08 -50.18 79.21
C GLN A 269 22.22 -51.47 80.03
N GLN A 270 23.28 -52.24 79.83
CA GLN A 270 23.57 -53.44 80.63
C GLN A 270 23.79 -53.09 82.10
N ARG A 271 24.61 -52.06 82.40
CA ARG A 271 24.85 -51.59 83.76
C ARG A 271 23.58 -51.07 84.42
N ARG A 272 22.70 -50.41 83.66
CA ARG A 272 21.37 -50.01 84.14
C ARG A 272 20.51 -51.23 84.46
N LYS A 273 20.52 -52.27 83.61
CA LYS A 273 19.79 -53.52 83.86
C LYS A 273 20.30 -54.23 85.12
N THR A 274 21.61 -54.41 85.28
CA THR A 274 22.18 -55.06 86.48
C THR A 274 21.95 -54.23 87.74
N ALA A 275 22.08 -52.90 87.67
CA ALA A 275 21.75 -52.03 88.80
C ALA A 275 20.27 -52.13 89.17
N ASN A 276 19.37 -52.21 88.18
CA ASN A 276 17.94 -52.43 88.43
C ASN A 276 17.65 -53.84 88.99
N GLU A 277 18.37 -54.87 88.56
CA GLU A 277 18.24 -56.23 89.13
C GLU A 277 18.71 -56.26 90.59
N ILE A 278 19.84 -55.61 90.90
CA ILE A 278 20.34 -55.46 92.27
C ILE A 278 19.34 -54.65 93.12
N LEU A 279 18.85 -53.52 92.63
CA LEU A 279 17.79 -52.76 93.30
C LEU A 279 16.54 -53.63 93.52
N GLY A 280 16.13 -54.40 92.52
CA GLY A 280 15.04 -55.37 92.65
C GLY A 280 15.32 -56.44 93.70
N GLN A 281 16.55 -56.92 93.84
CA GLN A 281 16.95 -57.84 94.92
C GLN A 281 16.90 -57.16 96.30
N TYR A 282 17.33 -55.90 96.43
CA TYR A 282 17.18 -55.13 97.67
C TYR A 282 15.71 -54.87 98.02
N GLU A 283 14.88 -54.54 97.04
CA GLU A 283 13.42 -54.40 97.20
C GLU A 283 12.79 -55.74 97.62
N SER A 284 13.23 -56.85 97.02
CA SER A 284 12.76 -58.22 97.32
C SER A 284 13.25 -58.73 98.69
N ALA A 285 14.39 -58.25 99.18
CA ALA A 285 14.89 -58.53 100.52
C ALA A 285 14.03 -57.91 101.63
N GLY A 286 13.00 -57.13 101.25
CA GLY A 286 11.89 -56.76 102.13
C GLY A 286 12.26 -55.77 103.25
N PRO A 287 11.29 -55.46 104.14
CA PRO A 287 11.44 -54.43 105.18
C PRO A 287 12.59 -54.71 106.17
N GLY A 288 13.08 -55.96 106.25
CA GLY A 288 14.21 -56.32 107.09
C GLY A 288 15.52 -55.59 106.74
N MET A 289 15.77 -55.28 105.45
CA MET A 289 16.97 -54.53 105.04
C MET A 289 16.88 -53.05 105.45
N ASN A 290 15.70 -52.45 105.37
CA ASN A 290 15.43 -51.11 105.91
C ASN A 290 15.56 -51.06 107.43
N GLU A 291 15.12 -52.10 108.13
CA GLU A 291 15.31 -52.22 109.59
C GLU A 291 16.78 -52.40 109.96
N ILE A 292 17.56 -53.20 109.22
CA ILE A 292 19.00 -53.37 109.43
C ILE A 292 19.75 -52.07 109.15
N ALA A 293 19.42 -51.34 108.07
CA ALA A 293 20.01 -50.04 107.77
C ALA A 293 19.67 -48.99 108.85
N SER A 294 18.43 -48.98 109.35
CA SER A 294 18.01 -48.15 110.48
C SER A 294 18.76 -48.49 111.76
N LYS A 295 18.88 -49.78 112.10
CA LYS A 295 19.66 -50.26 113.25
C LYS A 295 21.15 -49.95 113.11
N TYR A 296 21.74 -50.12 111.92
CA TYR A 296 23.14 -49.76 111.66
C TYR A 296 23.36 -48.25 111.79
N GLY A 297 22.43 -47.42 111.31
CA GLY A 297 22.47 -45.97 111.53
C GLY A 297 22.33 -45.56 113.00
N GLN A 298 21.55 -46.30 113.78
CA GLN A 298 21.50 -46.14 115.24
C GLN A 298 22.84 -46.55 115.88
N PHE A 299 23.39 -47.72 115.56
CA PHE A 299 24.69 -48.16 116.03
C PHE A 299 25.83 -47.22 115.64
N GLN A 300 25.80 -46.62 114.45
CA GLN A 300 26.79 -45.63 114.03
C GLN A 300 26.75 -44.39 114.92
N LYS A 301 25.54 -43.89 115.24
CA LYS A 301 25.34 -42.78 116.18
C LYS A 301 25.76 -43.15 117.59
N GLU A 302 25.50 -44.37 118.03
CA GLU A 302 25.95 -44.89 119.32
C GLU A 302 27.48 -45.03 119.37
N ILE A 303 28.13 -45.49 118.30
CA ILE A 303 29.59 -45.56 118.19
C ILE A 303 30.19 -44.15 118.19
N GLU A 304 29.60 -43.20 117.48
CA GLU A 304 30.04 -41.81 117.48
C GLU A 304 29.85 -41.16 118.87
N ALA A 305 28.72 -41.44 119.56
CA ALA A 305 28.48 -41.00 120.92
C ALA A 305 29.44 -41.65 121.92
N ALA A 306 29.65 -42.97 121.83
CA ALA A 306 30.63 -43.69 122.64
C ALA A 306 32.06 -43.20 122.38
N ARG A 307 32.41 -42.91 121.12
CA ARG A 307 33.72 -42.32 120.77
C ARG A 307 33.86 -40.92 121.35
N ALA A 308 32.81 -40.11 121.31
CA ALA A 308 32.76 -38.80 121.95
C ALA A 308 32.86 -38.91 123.49
N ASP A 309 32.22 -39.90 124.11
CA ASP A 309 32.27 -40.14 125.56
C ASP A 309 33.62 -40.70 126.02
N ILE A 310 34.24 -41.62 125.27
CA ILE A 310 35.61 -42.10 125.55
C ILE A 310 36.60 -40.93 125.44
N GLN A 311 36.47 -40.07 124.43
CA GLN A 311 37.25 -38.82 124.35
C GLN A 311 37.01 -37.88 125.53
N ARG A 312 35.80 -37.87 126.12
CA ARG A 312 35.45 -37.01 127.26
C ARG A 312 35.95 -37.53 128.61
N LEU A 313 36.10 -38.85 128.76
CA LEU A 313 36.49 -39.51 130.02
C LEU A 313 38.00 -39.74 130.19
N GLY A 314 38.83 -39.17 129.31
CA GLY A 314 40.30 -39.22 129.44
C GLY A 314 40.91 -40.60 129.16
N GLY A 315 40.14 -41.54 128.63
CA GLY A 315 40.64 -42.79 128.05
C GLY A 315 40.95 -42.57 126.58
N GLN A 316 42.04 -43.12 126.07
CA GLN A 316 42.29 -43.16 124.63
C GLN A 316 41.36 -44.19 123.96
N PRO A 317 40.61 -43.81 122.91
CA PRO A 317 40.25 -44.68 121.79
C PRO A 317 41.19 -44.49 120.59
#